data_AF-A0A1G9ZVX5-F1
#
_entry.id   AF-A0A1G9ZVX5-F1
#
_cell.length_a   1.000
_cell.length_b   1.000
_cell.length_c   1.000
_cell.angle_alpha   90.00
_cell.angle_beta   90.00
_cell.angle_gamma   90.00
#
_symmetry.space_group_name_H-M   'P 1'
#
loop_
_entity.id
_entity.type
_entity.pdbx_description
1 polymer ?
#
loop_
_entity_poly.entity_id
_entity_poly.type
_entity_poly.pdbx_seq_one_letter_code
_entity_poly.pdbx_strand_id
1 'polypeptide(L)'
;MTAAVTYARILDGETLWLAVPATAGETLSVRGPAGEQPLPTEHVDGLAVARARLAPLIDGVDDSRVALTFALGGETLTYDGGPPPGPTKVPPTRDGRWQWRVLSADSELRVTRVATEPVVRVLSVTSDDDGVLLRLDVDAGELVTLGNDEQVLGSVAVAADGAARPELPAGRLAVRRDAATLPVVRRERDLKRPNAAVALPQVADGCRLQWQPDGRLVIAPPSTGPVDP
;
A
#
# COMPACT_ATOMS: atom_id res chain seq x y z
N MET A 1 -31.62 7.10 -16.95
CA MET A 1 -31.57 8.26 -16.03
C MET A 1 -30.29 8.05 -15.22
N THR A 2 -29.20 8.75 -15.55
CA THR A 2 -27.86 8.34 -15.11
C THR A 2 -27.75 8.28 -13.58
N ALA A 3 -27.53 7.09 -13.03
CA ALA A 3 -27.44 6.87 -11.59
C ALA A 3 -26.11 7.42 -11.06
N ALA A 4 -26.20 8.47 -10.24
CA ALA A 4 -25.06 9.09 -9.59
C ALA A 4 -24.68 8.31 -8.34
N VAL A 5 -23.39 8.02 -8.20
CA VAL A 5 -22.84 7.26 -7.08
C VAL A 5 -22.80 8.14 -5.82
N THR A 6 -23.55 7.74 -4.80
CA THR A 6 -23.52 8.40 -3.48
C THR A 6 -22.20 8.13 -2.76
N TYR A 7 -21.64 6.93 -2.94
CA TYR A 7 -20.41 6.53 -2.27
C TYR A 7 -19.63 5.50 -3.09
N ALA A 8 -18.32 5.74 -3.27
CA ALA A 8 -17.39 4.77 -3.83
C ALA A 8 -16.03 4.84 -3.12
N ARG A 9 -15.58 3.72 -2.54
CA ARG A 9 -14.32 3.70 -1.80
C ARG A 9 -13.65 2.32 -1.74
N ILE A 10 -12.31 2.32 -1.79
CA ILE A 10 -11.49 1.15 -1.43
C ILE A 10 -11.25 1.14 0.09
N LEU A 11 -11.66 0.06 0.77
CA LEU A 11 -11.66 0.01 2.24
C LEU A 11 -10.33 -0.46 2.85
N ASP A 12 -9.76 -1.52 2.28
CA ASP A 12 -8.64 -2.29 2.85
C ASP A 12 -7.53 -2.55 1.81
N GLY A 13 -7.56 -1.84 0.68
CA GLY A 13 -6.67 -2.06 -0.46
C GLY A 13 -7.17 -3.12 -1.44
N GLU A 14 -8.25 -3.84 -1.14
CA GLU A 14 -8.74 -4.96 -1.98
C GLU A 14 -10.25 -4.99 -2.18
N THR A 15 -11.00 -4.34 -1.29
CA THR A 15 -12.46 -4.33 -1.26
C THR A 15 -12.98 -2.96 -1.66
N LEU A 16 -13.77 -2.91 -2.73
CA LEU A 16 -14.56 -1.76 -3.12
C LEU A 16 -15.91 -1.78 -2.41
N TRP A 17 -16.31 -0.65 -1.84
CA TRP A 17 -17.66 -0.39 -1.36
C TRP A 17 -18.32 0.67 -2.24
N LEU A 18 -19.46 0.30 -2.83
CA LEU A 18 -20.33 1.16 -3.63
C LEU A 18 -21.69 1.30 -2.96
N ALA A 19 -22.24 2.52 -3.00
CA ALA A 19 -23.64 2.79 -2.71
C ALA A 19 -24.20 3.76 -3.74
N VAL A 20 -25.33 3.39 -4.34
CA VAL A 20 -25.97 4.12 -5.45
C VAL A 20 -27.47 4.19 -5.18
N PRO A 21 -28.14 5.33 -5.36
CA PRO A 21 -29.59 5.40 -5.34
C PRO A 21 -30.18 4.46 -6.38
N ALA A 22 -31.08 3.58 -5.94
CA ALA A 22 -31.64 2.54 -6.78
C ALA A 22 -33.07 2.22 -6.36
N THR A 23 -33.88 1.84 -7.36
CA THR A 23 -35.16 1.19 -7.13
C THR A 23 -34.94 -0.26 -6.71
N ALA A 24 -35.89 -0.82 -5.95
CA ALA A 24 -35.77 -2.19 -5.45
C ALA A 24 -35.67 -3.20 -6.60
N GLY A 25 -34.60 -4.01 -6.60
CA GLY A 25 -34.37 -5.08 -7.57
C GLY A 25 -33.34 -4.74 -8.65
N GLU A 26 -32.85 -3.50 -8.72
CA GLU A 26 -31.75 -3.16 -9.62
C GLU A 26 -30.44 -3.78 -9.15
N THR A 27 -29.72 -4.43 -10.06
CA THR A 27 -28.46 -5.10 -9.73
C THR A 27 -27.29 -4.25 -10.20
N LEU A 28 -26.29 -4.07 -9.33
CA LEU A 28 -25.02 -3.48 -9.70
C LEU A 28 -24.21 -4.48 -10.53
N SER A 29 -23.56 -4.00 -11.58
CA SER A 29 -22.61 -4.77 -12.37
C SER A 29 -21.28 -4.03 -12.47
N VAL A 30 -20.24 -4.80 -12.74
CA VAL A 30 -18.90 -4.29 -13.07
C VAL A 30 -18.50 -4.82 -14.42
N ARG A 31 -17.97 -3.93 -15.25
CA ARG A 31 -17.38 -4.27 -16.54
C ARG A 31 -15.86 -4.14 -16.42
N GLY A 32 -15.19 -5.24 -16.69
CA GLY A 32 -13.74 -5.33 -16.69
C GLY A 32 -13.24 -6.13 -17.89
N PRO A 33 -11.95 -6.52 -17.89
CA PRO A 33 -11.34 -7.31 -18.95
C PRO A 33 -12.03 -8.66 -19.20
N ALA A 34 -12.60 -9.26 -18.15
CA ALA A 34 -13.36 -10.51 -18.24
C ALA A 34 -14.81 -10.33 -18.75
N GLY A 35 -15.21 -9.10 -19.13
CA GLY A 35 -16.58 -8.76 -19.51
C GLY A 35 -17.38 -8.14 -18.36
N GLU A 36 -18.70 -8.09 -18.53
CA GLU A 36 -19.63 -7.57 -17.53
C GLU A 36 -20.11 -8.69 -16.62
N GLN A 37 -20.04 -8.46 -15.30
CA GLN A 37 -20.47 -9.42 -14.28
C GLN A 37 -21.30 -8.72 -13.20
N PRO A 38 -22.36 -9.37 -12.68
CA PRO A 38 -23.15 -8.83 -11.59
C PRO A 38 -22.35 -8.84 -10.28
N LEU A 39 -22.55 -7.82 -9.46
CA LEU A 39 -22.04 -7.74 -8.10
C LEU A 39 -23.11 -8.17 -7.10
N PRO A 40 -22.73 -8.82 -5.99
CA PRO A 40 -23.63 -9.03 -4.87
C PRO A 40 -24.19 -7.68 -4.39
N THR A 41 -25.49 -7.48 -4.62
CA THR A 41 -26.17 -6.20 -4.40
C THR A 41 -27.21 -6.36 -3.29
N GLU A 42 -27.05 -5.60 -2.23
CA GLU A 42 -28.01 -5.44 -1.14
C GLU A 42 -28.83 -4.16 -1.38
N HIS A 43 -30.12 -4.18 -1.08
CA HIS A 43 -30.95 -2.98 -1.13
C HIS A 43 -31.28 -2.50 0.28
N VAL A 44 -30.84 -1.30 0.64
CA VAL A 44 -31.03 -0.72 1.96
C VAL A 44 -31.35 0.77 1.81
N ASP A 45 -32.43 1.23 2.41
CA ASP A 45 -32.81 2.65 2.47
C ASP A 45 -32.84 3.36 1.09
N GLY A 46 -33.29 2.66 0.05
CA GLY A 46 -33.34 3.19 -1.33
C GLY A 46 -31.99 3.23 -2.05
N LEU A 47 -30.98 2.54 -1.51
CA LEU A 47 -29.66 2.39 -2.10
C LEU A 47 -29.43 0.93 -2.52
N ALA A 48 -28.84 0.73 -3.70
CA ALA A 48 -28.14 -0.50 -4.06
C ALA A 48 -26.71 -0.41 -3.52
N VAL A 49 -26.34 -1.37 -2.68
CA VAL A 49 -25.05 -1.43 -1.99
C VAL A 49 -24.31 -2.68 -2.41
N ALA A 50 -23.06 -2.53 -2.84
CA ALA A 50 -22.17 -3.65 -3.16
C ALA A 50 -20.85 -3.56 -2.41
N ARG A 51 -20.37 -4.71 -1.93
CA ARG A 51 -19.00 -4.90 -1.45
C ARG A 51 -18.33 -5.95 -2.32
N ALA A 52 -17.35 -5.53 -3.12
CA ALA A 52 -16.71 -6.39 -4.11
C ALA A 52 -15.21 -6.50 -3.85
N ARG A 53 -14.69 -7.73 -3.81
CA ARG A 53 -13.26 -7.99 -3.91
C ARG A 53 -12.81 -7.67 -5.33
N LEU A 54 -11.79 -6.84 -5.48
CA LEU A 54 -11.35 -6.35 -6.78
C LEU A 54 -10.44 -7.32 -7.54
N ALA A 55 -9.59 -8.08 -6.83
CA ALA A 55 -8.64 -8.98 -7.46
C ALA A 55 -9.28 -10.04 -8.38
N PRO A 56 -10.39 -10.73 -7.98
CA PRO A 56 -11.06 -11.68 -8.86
C PRO A 56 -11.65 -11.05 -10.15
N LEU A 57 -11.95 -9.75 -10.15
CA LEU A 57 -12.60 -9.08 -11.29
C LEU A 57 -11.65 -8.85 -12.47
N ILE A 58 -10.35 -9.03 -12.24
CA ILE A 58 -9.28 -8.76 -13.20
C ILE A 58 -8.24 -9.90 -13.21
N ASP A 59 -8.65 -11.09 -12.76
CA ASP A 59 -7.76 -12.24 -12.72
C ASP A 59 -7.22 -12.57 -14.13
N GLY A 60 -5.96 -12.99 -14.20
CA GLY A 60 -5.26 -13.23 -15.47
C GLY A 60 -4.82 -11.99 -16.25
N VAL A 61 -5.07 -10.78 -15.75
CA VAL A 61 -4.63 -9.53 -16.39
C VAL A 61 -3.35 -9.03 -15.72
N ASP A 62 -2.22 -9.11 -16.43
CA ASP A 62 -0.92 -8.61 -15.97
C ASP A 62 -0.58 -7.23 -16.55
N ASP A 63 -1.58 -6.34 -16.58
CA ASP A 63 -1.38 -4.96 -17.00
C ASP A 63 -1.01 -4.06 -15.81
N SER A 64 -0.01 -3.20 -16.05
CA SER A 64 0.41 -2.08 -15.21
C SER A 64 -0.75 -1.15 -14.83
N ARG A 65 -1.79 -1.10 -15.68
CA ARG A 65 -3.00 -0.33 -15.45
C ARG A 65 -4.24 -1.07 -15.93
N VAL A 66 -5.18 -1.33 -15.03
CA VAL A 66 -6.49 -1.93 -15.38
C VAL A 66 -7.60 -1.00 -14.89
N ALA A 67 -8.63 -0.76 -15.71
CA ALA A 67 -9.80 0.02 -15.32
C ALA A 67 -11.06 -0.84 -15.30
N LEU A 68 -11.87 -0.66 -14.26
CA LEU A 68 -13.19 -1.24 -14.09
C LEU A 68 -14.22 -0.13 -14.15
N THR A 69 -15.28 -0.32 -14.93
CA THR A 69 -16.46 0.57 -14.96
C THR A 69 -17.63 -0.13 -14.28
N PHE A 70 -18.56 0.64 -13.74
CA PHE A 70 -19.69 0.11 -12.98
C PHE A 70 -21.01 0.58 -13.58
N ALA A 71 -22.03 -0.28 -13.47
CA ALA A 71 -23.36 0.01 -13.95
C ALA A 71 -24.42 -0.42 -12.92
N LEU A 72 -25.62 0.16 -13.01
CA LEU A 72 -26.82 -0.22 -12.26
C LEU A 72 -27.93 -0.46 -13.28
N GLY A 73 -28.50 -1.67 -13.30
CA GLY A 73 -29.55 -2.01 -14.27
C GLY A 73 -29.11 -1.88 -15.74
N GLY A 74 -27.80 -1.96 -16.01
CA GLY A 74 -27.21 -1.77 -17.35
C GLY A 74 -26.86 -0.32 -17.70
N GLU A 75 -27.27 0.67 -16.91
CA GLU A 75 -26.84 2.06 -17.08
C GLU A 75 -25.52 2.33 -16.37
N THR A 76 -24.57 2.97 -17.06
CA THR A 76 -23.24 3.29 -16.49
C THR A 76 -23.37 4.31 -15.36
N LEU A 77 -22.65 4.05 -14.28
CA LEU A 77 -22.64 4.88 -13.09
C LEU A 77 -21.73 6.10 -13.27
N THR A 78 -22.21 7.25 -12.79
CA THR A 78 -21.42 8.49 -12.75
C THR A 78 -20.93 8.77 -11.34
N TYR A 79 -19.74 9.35 -11.21
CA TYR A 79 -19.18 9.74 -9.92
C TYR A 79 -18.75 11.20 -9.98
N ASP A 80 -19.44 12.05 -9.21
CA ASP A 80 -19.13 13.48 -9.08
C ASP A 80 -18.07 13.75 -7.98
N GLY A 81 -17.85 12.77 -7.10
CA GLY A 81 -16.56 12.38 -6.56
C GLY A 81 -15.69 13.43 -5.89
N GLY A 82 -16.27 14.46 -5.28
CA GLY A 82 -15.55 15.34 -4.36
C GLY A 82 -14.71 14.50 -3.38
N PRO A 83 -13.48 14.92 -3.03
CA PRO A 83 -12.57 14.09 -2.26
C PRO A 83 -13.21 13.69 -0.92
N PRO A 84 -13.28 12.38 -0.58
CA PRO A 84 -14.00 11.92 0.59
C PRO A 84 -13.33 12.41 1.89
N PRO A 85 -14.10 12.72 2.95
CA PRO A 85 -13.57 12.99 4.28
C PRO A 85 -13.12 11.66 4.92
N GLY A 86 -11.90 11.24 4.60
CA GLY A 86 -11.28 10.02 5.11
C GLY A 86 -9.83 9.93 4.63
N PRO A 87 -8.98 9.06 5.22
CA PRO A 87 -7.55 9.05 4.91
C PRO A 87 -7.33 9.04 3.40
N THR A 88 -6.65 10.07 2.92
CA THR A 88 -6.40 10.43 1.52
C THR A 88 -5.57 9.39 0.76
N LYS A 89 -5.19 8.28 1.41
CA LYS A 89 -4.33 7.21 0.87
C LYS A 89 -5.02 5.86 1.00
N VAL A 90 -5.24 5.22 -0.14
CA VAL A 90 -5.67 3.82 -0.24
C VAL A 90 -4.43 2.93 -0.07
N PRO A 91 -4.41 1.97 0.87
CA PRO A 91 -3.29 1.05 1.00
C PRO A 91 -3.06 0.26 -0.30
N PRO A 92 -1.83 -0.19 -0.58
CA PRO A 92 -1.61 -1.18 -1.63
C PRO A 92 -2.36 -2.48 -1.33
N THR A 93 -2.49 -3.35 -2.33
CA THR A 93 -2.89 -4.74 -2.18
C THR A 93 -1.99 -5.47 -1.18
N ARG A 94 -2.45 -6.61 -0.67
CA ARG A 94 -1.69 -7.38 0.34
C ARG A 94 -0.26 -7.68 -0.11
N ASP A 95 -0.07 -8.05 -1.37
CA ASP A 95 1.24 -8.32 -1.99
C ASP A 95 2.11 -7.07 -2.24
N GLY A 96 1.58 -5.87 -2.00
CA GLY A 96 2.33 -4.62 -2.13
C GLY A 96 2.69 -4.23 -3.57
N ARG A 97 2.19 -4.96 -4.58
CA ARG A 97 2.50 -4.72 -5.99
C ARG A 97 1.54 -3.77 -6.68
N TRP A 98 0.35 -3.57 -6.11
CA TRP A 98 -0.72 -2.80 -6.76
C TRP A 98 -1.39 -1.84 -5.79
N GLN A 99 -1.90 -0.74 -6.31
CA GLN A 99 -2.80 0.17 -5.59
C GLN A 99 -4.05 0.41 -6.43
N TRP A 100 -5.20 0.31 -5.78
CA TRP A 100 -6.48 0.61 -6.38
C TRP A 100 -6.86 2.07 -6.13
N ARG A 101 -7.45 2.70 -7.14
CA ARG A 101 -7.89 4.11 -7.09
C ARG A 101 -9.30 4.22 -7.64
N VAL A 102 -10.18 4.87 -6.88
CA VAL A 102 -11.48 5.33 -7.38
C VAL A 102 -11.28 6.69 -8.03
N LEU A 103 -11.73 6.85 -9.26
CA LEU A 103 -11.64 8.11 -10.00
C LEU A 103 -12.86 8.32 -10.88
N SER A 104 -13.11 9.56 -11.23
CA SER A 104 -14.07 9.93 -12.28
C SER A 104 -13.31 10.16 -13.58
N ALA A 105 -13.72 9.50 -14.65
CA ALA A 105 -13.16 9.69 -15.99
C ALA A 105 -14.30 9.67 -17.00
N ASP A 106 -14.37 10.68 -17.88
CA ASP A 106 -15.46 10.84 -18.86
C ASP A 106 -16.86 10.89 -18.20
N SER A 107 -16.93 11.39 -16.96
CA SER A 107 -18.11 11.36 -16.07
C SER A 107 -18.51 9.98 -15.54
N GLU A 108 -17.75 8.93 -15.83
CA GLU A 108 -18.00 7.56 -15.35
C GLU A 108 -17.22 7.26 -14.07
N LEU A 109 -17.83 6.48 -13.18
CA LEU A 109 -17.10 5.86 -12.07
C LEU A 109 -16.12 4.82 -12.64
N ARG A 110 -14.82 5.04 -12.41
CA ARG A 110 -13.77 4.07 -12.72
C ARG A 110 -12.99 3.67 -11.48
N VAL A 111 -12.69 2.38 -11.38
CA VAL A 111 -11.73 1.86 -10.41
C VAL A 111 -10.51 1.36 -11.17
N THR A 112 -9.36 1.98 -10.91
CA THR A 112 -8.11 1.67 -11.60
C THR A 112 -7.13 0.96 -10.69
N ARG A 113 -6.53 -0.14 -11.16
CA ARG A 113 -5.33 -0.75 -10.57
C ARG A 113 -4.10 -0.08 -11.17
N VAL A 114 -3.15 0.33 -10.35
CA VAL A 114 -1.85 0.86 -10.80
C VAL A 114 -0.74 0.10 -10.08
N ALA A 115 0.32 -0.27 -10.80
CA ALA A 115 1.50 -0.87 -10.17
C ALA A 115 2.07 0.06 -9.10
N THR A 116 2.36 -0.49 -7.92
CA THR A 116 3.17 0.18 -6.91
C THR A 116 4.60 -0.31 -7.04
N GLU A 117 5.55 0.56 -6.72
CA GLU A 117 6.92 0.12 -6.49
C GLU A 117 6.89 -0.98 -5.41
N PRO A 118 7.44 -2.18 -5.68
CA PRO A 118 7.45 -3.25 -4.70
C PRO A 118 8.35 -2.85 -3.53
N VAL A 119 7.88 -3.05 -2.31
CA VAL A 119 8.55 -2.64 -1.07
C VAL A 119 8.45 -3.74 -0.02
N VAL A 120 9.38 -3.79 0.93
CA VAL A 120 9.26 -4.65 2.12
C VAL A 120 8.82 -3.80 3.30
N ARG A 121 7.73 -4.18 3.96
CA ARG A 121 7.19 -3.41 5.09
C ARG A 121 7.80 -3.87 6.40
N VAL A 122 8.07 -2.93 7.31
CA VAL A 122 8.38 -3.26 8.70
C VAL A 122 7.08 -3.48 9.47
N LEU A 123 6.95 -4.67 10.04
CA LEU A 123 5.82 -5.09 10.89
C LEU A 123 6.02 -4.65 12.34
N SER A 124 7.24 -4.76 12.85
CA SER A 124 7.63 -4.27 14.18
C SER A 124 9.13 -4.01 14.27
N VAL A 125 9.49 -3.16 15.23
CA VAL A 125 10.87 -2.89 15.66
C VAL A 125 10.91 -3.14 17.16
N THR A 126 11.73 -4.10 17.60
CA THR A 126 11.93 -4.42 19.01
C THR A 126 13.41 -4.35 19.35
N SER A 127 13.74 -4.03 20.59
CA SER A 127 15.12 -4.02 21.09
C SER A 127 15.23 -4.97 22.28
N ASP A 128 16.25 -5.81 22.28
CA ASP A 128 16.61 -6.72 23.37
C ASP A 128 18.14 -6.67 23.62
N ASP A 129 18.65 -7.56 24.47
CA ASP A 129 20.07 -7.62 24.84
C ASP A 129 20.98 -7.96 23.64
N ASP A 130 20.43 -8.60 22.60
CA ASP A 130 21.12 -8.93 21.35
C ASP A 130 20.96 -7.82 20.29
N GLY A 131 20.46 -6.64 20.67
CA GLY A 131 20.31 -5.47 19.80
C GLY A 131 18.91 -5.28 19.23
N VAL A 132 18.82 -4.69 18.04
CA VAL A 132 17.53 -4.38 17.40
C VAL A 132 17.09 -5.52 16.50
N LEU A 133 15.84 -5.96 16.69
CA LEU A 133 15.17 -6.92 15.83
C LEU A 133 14.12 -6.22 14.97
N LEU A 134 14.24 -6.35 13.65
CA LEU A 134 13.22 -5.99 12.69
C LEU A 134 12.38 -7.22 12.36
N ARG A 135 11.05 -7.05 12.35
CA ARG A 135 10.12 -7.98 11.70
C ARG A 135 9.67 -7.40 10.38
N LEU A 136 9.95 -8.10 9.29
CA LEU A 136 9.70 -7.67 7.92
C LEU A 136 8.57 -8.50 7.31
N ASP A 137 7.76 -7.87 6.45
CA ASP A 137 6.70 -8.52 5.65
C ASP A 137 7.33 -9.22 4.44
N VAL A 138 8.19 -10.20 4.72
CA VAL A 138 8.87 -11.04 3.73
C VAL A 138 9.19 -12.40 4.36
N ASP A 139 9.09 -13.46 3.55
CA ASP A 139 9.35 -14.85 3.92
C ASP A 139 10.84 -15.20 3.92
N ALA A 140 11.66 -14.63 3.04
CA ALA A 140 13.10 -14.79 3.03
C ALA A 140 13.78 -13.72 2.18
N GLY A 141 15.07 -13.50 2.42
CA GLY A 141 15.90 -12.62 1.61
C GLY A 141 17.15 -12.19 2.35
N GLU A 142 17.77 -11.14 1.84
CA GLU A 142 18.95 -10.54 2.44
C GLU A 142 18.66 -9.06 2.71
N LEU A 143 18.64 -8.67 3.98
CA LEU A 143 18.54 -7.27 4.36
C LEU A 143 19.89 -6.62 4.10
N VAL A 144 19.92 -5.59 3.27
CA VAL A 144 21.13 -4.89 2.86
C VAL A 144 21.06 -3.41 3.20
N THR A 145 22.22 -2.83 3.45
CA THR A 145 22.41 -1.38 3.45
C THR A 145 23.02 -0.93 2.15
N LEU A 146 22.38 0.02 1.50
CA LEU A 146 22.79 0.59 0.22
C LEU A 146 23.44 1.96 0.42
N GLY A 147 24.56 2.17 -0.27
CA GLY A 147 25.20 3.47 -0.43
C GLY A 147 24.42 4.36 -1.40
N ASN A 148 24.96 5.56 -1.66
CA ASN A 148 24.31 6.52 -2.54
C ASN A 148 24.17 6.01 -3.98
N ASP A 149 25.15 5.24 -4.46
CA ASP A 149 25.24 4.71 -5.83
C ASP A 149 24.68 3.28 -5.93
N GLU A 150 23.79 2.91 -4.99
CA GLU A 150 23.15 1.59 -4.89
C GLU A 150 24.10 0.42 -4.64
N GLN A 151 25.37 0.68 -4.33
CA GLN A 151 26.31 -0.35 -3.89
C GLN A 151 25.88 -0.92 -2.53
N VAL A 152 25.97 -2.25 -2.39
CA VAL A 152 25.75 -2.93 -1.10
C VAL A 152 26.96 -2.66 -0.20
N LEU A 153 26.70 -2.01 0.94
CA LEU A 153 27.71 -1.70 1.98
C LEU A 153 27.82 -2.82 3.02
N GLY A 154 26.76 -3.59 3.19
CA GLY A 154 26.67 -4.67 4.16
C GLY A 154 25.36 -5.42 4.00
N SER A 155 25.33 -6.66 4.49
CA SER A 155 24.15 -7.51 4.39
C SER A 155 24.01 -8.49 5.55
N VAL A 156 22.76 -8.87 5.84
CA VAL A 156 22.39 -9.87 6.84
C VAL A 156 21.21 -10.70 6.31
N ALA A 157 21.21 -12.00 6.60
CA ALA A 157 20.10 -12.86 6.22
C ALA A 157 18.80 -12.44 6.94
N VAL A 158 17.69 -12.43 6.19
CA VAL A 158 16.34 -12.38 6.76
C VAL A 158 15.89 -13.81 7.01
N ALA A 159 15.55 -14.13 8.25
CA ALA A 159 15.05 -15.44 8.63
C ALA A 159 13.69 -15.75 7.98
N ALA A 160 13.31 -17.03 7.98
CA ALA A 160 12.08 -17.52 7.35
C ALA A 160 10.78 -16.87 7.87
N ASP A 161 10.83 -16.28 9.06
CA ASP A 161 9.75 -15.60 9.74
C ASP A 161 9.86 -14.05 9.66
N GLY A 162 10.67 -13.56 8.71
CA GLY A 162 10.89 -12.14 8.46
C GLY A 162 11.77 -11.43 9.49
N ALA A 163 12.40 -12.16 10.42
CA ALA A 163 13.30 -11.58 11.42
C ALA A 163 14.67 -11.20 10.81
N ALA A 164 15.16 -10.00 11.12
CA ALA A 164 16.51 -9.58 10.80
C ALA A 164 17.06 -8.61 11.86
N ARG A 165 18.35 -8.77 12.21
CA ARG A 165 19.09 -7.84 13.08
C ARG A 165 19.98 -6.94 12.21
N PRO A 166 19.70 -5.64 12.08
CA PRO A 166 20.41 -4.75 11.16
C PRO A 166 21.73 -4.27 11.77
N GLU A 167 22.67 -5.19 11.99
CA GLU A 167 24.07 -4.89 12.35
C GLU A 167 24.86 -4.48 11.10
N LEU A 168 24.41 -3.42 10.46
CA LEU A 168 24.88 -2.99 9.15
C LEU A 168 25.39 -1.53 9.19
N PRO A 169 26.31 -1.15 8.28
CA PRO A 169 26.79 0.22 8.17
C PRO A 169 25.67 1.23 7.89
N ALA A 170 25.94 2.52 8.13
CA ALA A 170 25.00 3.57 7.76
C ALA A 170 24.66 3.54 6.26
N GLY A 171 23.36 3.62 5.93
CA GLY A 171 22.87 3.48 4.56
C GLY A 171 21.36 3.31 4.48
N ARG A 172 20.84 3.26 3.25
CA ARG A 172 19.42 2.98 2.98
C ARG A 172 19.15 1.49 3.11
N LEU A 173 18.10 1.10 3.85
CA LEU A 173 17.77 -0.33 3.97
C LEU A 173 16.90 -0.81 2.82
N ALA A 174 17.28 -1.96 2.27
CA ALA A 174 16.52 -2.70 1.27
C ALA A 174 16.59 -4.20 1.56
N VAL A 175 15.66 -4.99 1.02
CA VAL A 175 15.76 -6.45 0.99
C VAL A 175 16.07 -6.88 -0.44
N ARG A 176 17.15 -7.63 -0.61
CA ARG A 176 17.44 -8.34 -1.84
C ARG A 176 16.75 -9.70 -1.80
N ARG A 177 15.98 -9.98 -2.84
CA ARG A 177 15.33 -11.28 -3.06
C ARG A 177 15.36 -11.55 -4.55
N ASP A 178 15.92 -12.68 -4.93
CA ASP A 178 16.14 -13.04 -6.34
C ASP A 178 16.88 -11.92 -7.09
N ALA A 179 16.31 -11.41 -8.18
CA ALA A 179 16.86 -10.29 -8.95
C ALA A 179 16.39 -8.90 -8.46
N ALA A 180 15.52 -8.83 -7.45
CA ALA A 180 14.91 -7.59 -6.99
C ALA A 180 15.62 -7.01 -5.76
N THR A 181 15.69 -5.68 -5.71
CA THR A 181 16.12 -4.91 -4.53
C THR A 181 14.97 -4.03 -4.08
N LEU A 182 14.35 -4.38 -2.96
CA LEU A 182 13.09 -3.80 -2.51
C LEU A 182 13.36 -2.86 -1.33
N PRO A 183 13.02 -1.57 -1.39
CA PRO A 183 13.25 -0.67 -0.26
C PRO A 183 12.44 -1.12 0.97
N VAL A 184 13.04 -0.99 2.15
CA VAL A 184 12.36 -1.24 3.41
C VAL A 184 11.60 0.01 3.84
N VAL A 185 10.29 -0.12 4.04
CA VAL A 185 9.40 1.01 4.34
C VAL A 185 8.54 0.76 5.58
N ARG A 186 8.04 1.84 6.17
CA ARG A 186 7.08 1.76 7.28
C ARG A 186 5.74 1.19 6.83
N ARG A 187 5.04 0.52 7.73
CA ARG A 187 3.62 0.19 7.53
C ARG A 187 2.82 1.50 7.52
N GLU A 188 2.00 1.71 6.48
CA GLU A 188 1.11 2.88 6.42
C GLU A 188 0.05 2.78 7.53
N ARG A 189 0.36 3.36 8.69
CA ARG A 189 -0.55 3.87 9.75
C ARG A 189 0.18 4.46 10.97
N ASP A 190 1.51 4.39 11.05
CA ASP A 190 2.18 4.63 12.33
C ASP A 190 2.37 6.09 12.75
N LEU A 191 2.19 7.10 11.87
CA LEU A 191 2.26 8.50 12.28
C LEU A 191 1.24 9.37 11.52
N LYS A 192 0.39 10.09 12.27
CA LYS A 192 -0.55 11.11 11.76
C LYS A 192 0.14 12.30 11.07
N ARG A 193 1.48 12.34 10.98
CA ARG A 193 2.28 13.41 10.36
C ARG A 193 3.42 12.82 9.52
N PRO A 194 3.29 12.74 8.19
CA PRO A 194 4.30 12.15 7.31
C PRO A 194 5.61 12.96 7.14
N ASN A 195 5.80 14.09 7.83
CA ASN A 195 6.86 15.05 7.47
C ASN A 195 8.06 15.12 8.43
N ALA A 196 8.11 14.32 9.50
CA ALA A 196 9.26 14.31 10.42
C ALA A 196 9.99 12.98 10.36
N ALA A 197 11.32 13.05 10.26
CA ALA A 197 12.15 11.87 10.45
C ALA A 197 11.98 11.38 11.89
N VAL A 198 11.71 10.08 12.07
CA VAL A 198 11.53 9.49 13.39
C VAL A 198 12.70 8.59 13.71
N ALA A 199 13.44 9.04 14.71
CA ALA A 199 14.42 8.30 15.46
C ALA A 199 13.86 6.99 16.01
N LEU A 200 14.54 5.88 15.69
CA LEU A 200 14.29 4.56 16.26
C LEU A 200 15.49 4.15 17.14
N PRO A 201 15.44 2.97 17.81
CA PRO A 201 16.54 2.49 18.64
C PRO A 201 17.90 2.50 17.92
N GLN A 202 18.96 2.67 18.72
CA GLN A 202 20.33 2.59 18.22
C GLN A 202 20.66 1.17 17.78
N VAL A 203 21.48 1.08 16.74
CA VAL A 203 22.11 -0.15 16.26
C VAL A 203 23.62 -0.06 16.55
N ALA A 204 24.42 -0.99 16.04
CA ALA A 204 25.87 -1.03 16.26
C ALA A 204 26.57 0.31 15.91
N ASP A 205 27.73 0.53 16.53
CA ASP A 205 28.63 1.66 16.24
C ASP A 205 28.01 3.05 16.41
N GLY A 206 27.04 3.18 17.32
CA GLY A 206 26.35 4.44 17.60
C GLY A 206 25.44 4.91 16.45
N CYS A 207 25.28 4.11 15.40
CA CYS A 207 24.31 4.35 14.35
C CYS A 207 22.89 4.15 14.91
N ARG A 208 21.91 4.68 14.18
CA ARG A 208 20.50 4.59 14.61
C ARG A 208 19.60 4.25 13.43
N LEU A 209 18.56 3.47 13.70
CA LEU A 209 17.48 3.37 12.72
C LEU A 209 16.72 4.70 12.66
N GLN A 210 16.29 5.08 11.47
CA GLN A 210 15.55 6.31 11.25
C GLN A 210 14.54 6.15 10.11
N TRP A 211 13.30 6.52 10.37
CA TRP A 211 12.31 6.71 9.32
C TRP A 211 12.59 8.02 8.57
N GLN A 212 12.66 7.96 7.25
CA GLN A 212 12.72 9.14 6.39
C GLN A 212 11.30 9.70 6.12
N PRO A 213 11.16 10.97 5.67
CA PRO A 213 9.86 11.56 5.37
C PRO A 213 9.04 10.78 4.33
N ASP A 214 9.72 10.18 3.35
CA ASP A 214 9.12 9.31 2.33
C ASP A 214 8.68 7.93 2.88
N GLY A 215 8.99 7.63 4.14
CA GLY A 215 8.66 6.38 4.82
C GLY A 215 9.70 5.28 4.67
N ARG A 216 10.84 5.53 4.01
CA ARG A 216 11.94 4.56 3.90
C ARG A 216 12.71 4.46 5.22
N LEU A 217 13.17 3.25 5.55
CA LEU A 217 14.03 3.01 6.70
C LEU A 217 15.49 3.20 6.29
N VAL A 218 16.26 3.88 7.13
CA VAL A 218 17.70 4.01 6.98
C VAL A 218 18.40 3.69 8.29
N ILE A 219 19.67 3.28 8.20
CA ILE A 219 20.62 3.37 9.30
C ILE A 219 21.32 4.72 9.15
N ALA A 220 21.01 5.67 10.02
CA ALA A 220 21.67 6.96 10.07
C ALA A 220 22.98 6.84 10.87
N PRO A 221 24.05 7.56 10.46
CA PRO A 221 25.28 7.60 11.23
C PRO A 221 25.04 8.17 12.63
N PRO A 222 25.96 7.94 13.59
CA PRO A 222 25.90 8.59 14.89
C PRO A 222 25.75 10.09 14.71
N SER A 223 24.79 10.69 15.43
CA SER A 223 24.64 12.13 15.43
C SER A 223 25.91 12.75 15.99
N THR A 224 26.68 13.43 15.14
CA THR A 224 27.73 14.33 15.61
C THR A 224 27.03 15.51 16.31
N GLY A 225 26.83 15.38 17.62
CA GLY A 225 26.53 16.54 18.46
C GLY A 225 27.64 17.59 18.30
N PRO A 226 27.37 18.88 18.56
CA PRO A 226 28.40 19.91 18.44
C PRO A 226 29.60 19.54 19.30
N VAL A 227 30.78 19.54 18.70
CA VAL A 227 32.04 19.63 19.43
C VAL A 227 32.05 21.04 20.01
N ASP A 228 31.60 21.20 21.25
CA ASP A 228 31.87 22.43 21.99
C ASP A 228 33.38 22.47 22.31
N PRO A 229 34.05 23.61 22.06
CA PRO A 229 35.49 23.79 22.28
C PRO A 229 35.90 23.80 23.76
#